data_AF-A0A661F120-F1
#
_entry.id   AF-A0A661F120-F1
#
_cell.length_a   1.000
_cell.length_b   1.000
_cell.length_c   1.000
_cell.angle_alpha   90.00
_cell.angle_beta   90.00
_cell.angle_gamma   90.00
#
_symmetry.space_group_name_H-M   'P 1'
#
loop_
_entity.id
_entity.type
_entity.pdbx_description
1 polymer ?
#
loop_
_entity_poly.entity_id
_entity_poly.type
_entity_poly.pdbx_seq_one_letter_code
_entity_poly.pdbx_strand_id
1 'polypeptide(L)'
;MKDKTAANPSDEVLTSEELANLMKLSTNKIASMANSGELPGIYMGKWIFVKQQILSQLTEMAKNEQGRRQELSKAQANDPNPEKKRRGRPSKKMIDLTKYQDA
;
A
#
# COMPACT_ATOMS: atom_id res chain seq x y z
N MET A 1 3.88 11.42 -29.30
CA MET A 1 2.64 12.17 -28.98
C MET A 1 1.47 11.20 -28.87
N LYS A 2 1.07 10.85 -27.64
CA LYS A 2 -0.25 10.29 -27.33
C LYS A 2 -0.67 10.84 -25.97
N ASP A 3 -0.93 12.13 -25.96
CA ASP A 3 -1.68 12.76 -24.87
C ASP A 3 -3.14 12.33 -25.02
N LYS A 4 -3.65 11.61 -24.03
CA LYS A 4 -5.09 11.52 -23.76
C LYS A 4 -5.35 11.23 -22.29
N THR A 5 -4.77 12.07 -21.43
CA THR A 5 -5.22 12.23 -20.05
C THR A 5 -6.44 13.15 -20.06
N ALA A 6 -7.54 12.72 -20.66
CA ALA A 6 -8.83 13.30 -20.40
C ALA A 6 -9.37 12.58 -19.17
N ALA A 7 -9.16 13.14 -17.98
CA ALA A 7 -9.89 12.71 -16.80
C ALA A 7 -11.37 12.96 -17.08
N ASN A 8 -12.11 11.92 -17.43
CA ASN A 8 -13.51 12.01 -17.74
C ASN A 8 -14.27 12.11 -16.40
N PRO A 9 -15.03 13.18 -16.13
CA PRO A 9 -15.75 13.35 -14.86
C PRO A 9 -16.84 12.28 -14.64
N SER A 10 -17.07 11.36 -15.59
CA SER A 10 -18.02 10.25 -15.50
C SER A 10 -17.43 8.92 -15.01
N ASP A 11 -16.17 8.86 -14.57
CA ASP A 11 -15.50 7.63 -14.08
C ASP A 11 -15.90 7.24 -12.65
N GLU A 12 -17.18 7.36 -12.29
CA GLU A 12 -17.68 6.87 -11.00
C GLU A 12 -17.74 5.35 -10.96
N VAL A 13 -17.89 4.72 -12.12
CA VAL A 13 -18.00 3.28 -12.29
C VAL A 13 -16.83 2.79 -13.15
N LEU A 14 -16.11 1.79 -12.65
CA LEU A 14 -14.94 1.20 -13.27
C LEU A 14 -15.22 -0.24 -13.65
N THR A 15 -14.70 -0.64 -14.81
CA THR A 15 -14.53 -2.03 -15.22
C THR A 15 -13.32 -2.65 -14.54
N SER A 16 -13.19 -3.98 -14.61
CA SER A 16 -11.99 -4.68 -14.11
C SER A 16 -10.70 -4.20 -14.74
N GLU A 17 -10.70 -3.80 -16.01
CA GLU A 17 -9.50 -3.33 -16.72
C GLU A 17 -9.08 -1.95 -16.23
N GLU A 18 -10.03 -1.04 -16.07
CA GLU A 18 -9.77 0.30 -15.54
C GLU A 18 -9.28 0.24 -14.10
N LEU A 19 -9.91 -0.61 -13.27
CA LEU A 19 -9.48 -0.81 -11.89
C LEU A 19 -8.10 -1.49 -11.80
N ALA A 20 -7.83 -2.48 -12.66
CA ALA A 20 -6.52 -3.11 -12.79
C ALA A 20 -5.42 -2.08 -13.13
N ASN A 21 -5.69 -1.20 -14.09
CA ASN A 21 -4.79 -0.12 -14.48
C ASN A 21 -4.56 0.90 -13.37
N LEU A 22 -5.60 1.19 -12.56
CA LEU A 22 -5.53 2.07 -11.41
C LEU A 22 -4.67 1.46 -10.28
N MET A 23 -4.91 0.19 -9.96
CA MET A 23 -4.24 -0.51 -8.85
C MET A 23 -2.88 -1.12 -9.26
N LYS A 24 -2.53 -1.09 -10.55
CA LYS A 24 -1.35 -1.76 -11.11
C LYS A 24 -1.33 -3.27 -10.82
N LEU A 25 -2.50 -3.89 -10.92
CA LEU A 25 -2.70 -5.34 -10.77
C LEU A 25 -3.18 -5.95 -12.09
N SER A 26 -3.15 -7.27 -12.20
CA SER A 26 -3.77 -7.95 -13.33
C SER A 26 -5.30 -7.98 -13.19
N THR A 27 -6.01 -7.97 -14.31
CA THR A 27 -7.48 -8.09 -14.34
C THR A 27 -7.97 -9.36 -13.64
N ASN A 28 -7.25 -10.48 -13.79
CA ASN A 28 -7.55 -11.74 -13.10
C ASN A 28 -7.43 -11.60 -11.58
N LYS A 29 -6.45 -10.84 -11.09
CA LYS A 29 -6.30 -10.58 -9.66
C LYS A 29 -7.44 -9.72 -9.13
N ILE A 30 -7.86 -8.68 -9.86
CA ILE A 30 -9.02 -7.86 -9.51
C ILE A 30 -10.29 -8.72 -9.41
N ALA A 31 -10.54 -9.58 -10.40
CA ALA A 31 -11.69 -10.48 -10.37
C ALA A 31 -11.61 -11.48 -9.20
N SER A 32 -10.43 -12.00 -8.88
CA SER A 32 -10.24 -12.87 -7.70
C SER A 32 -10.52 -12.15 -6.39
N MET A 33 -10.09 -10.89 -6.24
CA MET A 33 -10.35 -10.07 -5.06
C MET A 33 -11.82 -9.70 -4.92
N ALA A 34 -12.52 -9.49 -6.04
CA ALA A 34 -13.96 -9.27 -6.04
C ALA A 34 -14.72 -10.54 -5.62
N ASN A 35 -14.31 -11.71 -6.14
CA ASN A 35 -14.90 -12.99 -5.77
C ASN A 35 -14.69 -13.36 -4.29
N SER A 36 -13.53 -13.01 -3.71
CA SER A 36 -13.26 -13.25 -2.30
C SER A 36 -13.96 -12.24 -1.37
N GLY A 37 -14.59 -11.20 -1.91
CA GLY A 37 -15.17 -10.11 -1.14
C GLY A 37 -14.15 -9.12 -0.59
N GLU A 38 -12.88 -9.20 -1.02
CA GLU A 38 -11.83 -8.25 -0.62
C GLU A 38 -12.05 -6.87 -1.26
N LEU A 39 -12.55 -6.85 -2.50
CA LEU A 39 -12.96 -5.63 -3.20
C LEU A 39 -14.49 -5.59 -3.36
N PRO A 40 -15.14 -4.46 -3.01
CA PRO A 40 -16.57 -4.28 -3.25
C PRO A 40 -16.83 -4.13 -4.76
N GLY A 41 -17.56 -5.08 -5.35
CA GLY A 41 -17.94 -5.07 -6.76
C GLY A 41 -19.25 -5.82 -7.00
N ILE A 42 -19.91 -5.51 -8.12
CA ILE A 42 -21.15 -6.17 -8.55
C ILE A 42 -20.87 -6.93 -9.84
N TYR A 43 -21.34 -8.17 -9.93
CA TYR A 43 -21.24 -8.98 -11.13
C TYR A 43 -22.50 -8.86 -11.98
N MET A 44 -22.37 -8.32 -13.20
CA MET A 44 -23.45 -8.17 -14.19
C MET A 44 -22.96 -8.67 -15.57
N GLY A 45 -22.61 -9.95 -15.66
CA GLY A 45 -21.93 -10.55 -16.83
C GLY A 45 -20.45 -10.15 -16.95
N LYS A 46 -20.11 -8.96 -16.44
CA LYS A 46 -18.76 -8.47 -16.14
C LYS A 46 -18.75 -7.87 -14.73
N TRP A 47 -17.56 -7.80 -14.13
CA TRP A 47 -17.38 -7.11 -12.86
C TRP A 47 -17.42 -5.60 -13.05
N ILE A 48 -18.18 -4.95 -12.19
CA ILE A 48 -18.38 -3.50 -12.14
C ILE A 48 -18.05 -3.02 -10.73
N PHE A 49 -17.29 -1.92 -10.64
CA PHE A 49 -16.79 -1.37 -9.38
C PHE A 49 -17.16 0.10 -9.26
N VAL A 50 -17.67 0.52 -8.11
CA VAL A 50 -17.89 1.95 -7.84
C VAL A 50 -16.61 2.52 -7.25
N LYS A 51 -16.02 3.52 -7.91
CA LYS A 51 -14.73 4.10 -7.56
C LYS A 51 -14.67 4.59 -6.11
N GLN A 52 -15.71 5.27 -5.65
CA GLN A 52 -15.79 5.77 -4.27
C GLN A 52 -15.74 4.65 -3.23
N GLN A 53 -16.46 3.54 -3.48
CA GLN A 53 -16.45 2.38 -2.58
C GLN A 53 -15.07 1.72 -2.53
N ILE A 54 -14.41 1.60 -3.68
CA ILE A 54 -13.05 1.06 -3.75
C ILE A 54 -12.07 1.94 -2.96
N LEU A 55 -12.10 3.26 -3.14
CA LEU A 55 -11.21 4.17 -2.41
C LEU A 55 -11.47 4.14 -0.90
N SER A 56 -12.73 4.02 -0.49
CA SER A 56 -13.10 3.85 0.92
C SER A 56 -12.50 2.57 1.49
N GLN A 57 -12.68 1.44 0.79
CA GLN A 57 -12.15 0.14 1.20
C GLN A 57 -10.62 0.17 1.33
N LEU A 58 -9.93 0.73 0.34
CA LEU A 58 -8.47 0.85 0.37
C LEU A 58 -7.98 1.71 1.54
N THR A 59 -8.70 2.78 1.86
CA THR A 59 -8.38 3.64 3.00
C THR A 59 -8.53 2.89 4.31
N GLU A 60 -9.58 2.09 4.46
CA GLU A 60 -9.79 1.24 5.63
C GLU A 60 -8.69 0.18 5.77
N MET A 61 -8.37 -0.53 4.69
CA MET A 61 -7.27 -1.51 4.65
C MET A 61 -5.93 -0.88 5.06
N ALA A 62 -5.64 0.33 4.55
CA ALA A 62 -4.41 1.04 4.90
C ALA A 62 -4.35 1.41 6.39
N LYS A 63 -5.46 1.86 6.98
CA LYS A 63 -5.55 2.16 8.42
C LYS A 63 -5.35 0.90 9.26
N ASN A 64 -6.01 -0.20 8.90
CA ASN A 64 -5.89 -1.47 9.61
C ASN A 64 -4.45 -2.01 9.58
N GLU A 65 -3.80 -1.96 8.41
CA GLU A 65 -2.39 -2.37 8.28
C GLU A 65 -1.45 -1.46 9.07
N GLN A 66 -1.69 -0.14 9.10
CA GLN A 66 -0.93 0.77 9.95
C GLN A 66 -1.10 0.47 11.44
N GLY A 67 -2.34 0.22 11.89
CA GLY A 67 -2.62 -0.19 13.26
C GLY A 67 -1.87 -1.46 13.64
N ARG A 68 -1.97 -2.50 12.81
CA ARG A 68 -1.26 -3.77 12.99
C ARG A 68 0.26 -3.58 13.09
N ARG A 69 0.85 -2.70 12.25
CA ARG A 69 2.29 -2.38 12.32
C ARG A 69 2.67 -1.69 13.62
N GLN A 70 1.84 -0.77 14.10
CA GLN A 70 2.10 -0.08 15.37
C GLN A 70 2.01 -1.05 16.56
N GLU A 71 1.05 -1.97 16.56
CA GLU A 71 0.93 -3.01 17.59
C GLU A 71 2.16 -3.91 17.62
N LEU A 72 2.62 -4.39 16.45
CA LEU A 72 3.85 -5.18 16.36
C LEU A 72 5.08 -4.40 16.84
N SER A 73 5.17 -3.11 16.49
CA SER A 73 6.26 -2.26 16.94
C SER A 73 6.24 -2.05 18.47
N LYS A 74 5.07 -1.81 19.06
CA LYS A 74 4.91 -1.69 20.52
C LYS A 74 5.23 -3.00 21.24
N ALA A 75 4.78 -4.13 20.71
CA ALA A 75 5.11 -5.45 21.26
C ALA A 75 6.63 -5.70 21.26
N GLN A 76 7.33 -5.34 20.17
CA GLN A 76 8.79 -5.42 20.11
C GLN A 76 9.50 -4.43 21.05
N ALA A 77 8.96 -3.22 21.22
CA ALA A 77 9.50 -2.25 22.17
C ALA A 77 9.42 -2.76 23.63
N ASN A 78 8.36 -3.50 23.96
CA ASN A 78 8.11 -4.08 25.28
C ASN A 78 8.81 -5.42 25.53
N ASP A 79 9.60 -5.94 24.58
CA ASP A 79 10.41 -7.15 24.82
C ASP A 79 11.43 -6.88 25.95
N PRO A 80 11.39 -7.65 27.07
CA PRO A 80 12.29 -7.47 28.21
C PRO A 80 13.76 -7.81 27.88
N ASN A 81 14.06 -8.41 26.72
CA ASN A 81 15.42 -8.65 26.26
C ASN A 81 15.92 -7.51 25.33
N PRO A 82 16.72 -6.55 25.82
CA PRO A 82 17.18 -5.40 25.04
C PRO A 82 18.21 -5.77 23.94
N GLU A 83 18.80 -6.97 23.99
CA GLU A 83 19.91 -7.37 23.13
C GLU A 83 19.48 -7.66 21.68
N LYS A 84 18.21 -8.06 21.46
CA LYS A 84 17.65 -8.26 20.12
C LYS A 84 17.24 -6.95 19.42
N LYS A 85 17.17 -5.82 20.14
CA LYS A 85 16.66 -4.52 19.64
C LYS A 85 17.62 -3.79 18.68
N ARG A 86 18.85 -4.27 18.50
CA ARG A 86 19.92 -3.57 17.75
C ARG A 86 20.18 -4.15 16.36
N ARG A 87 19.38 -5.12 15.90
CA ARG A 87 19.55 -5.74 14.56
C ARG A 87 18.62 -5.07 13.54
N GLY A 88 18.85 -3.79 13.26
CA GLY A 88 18.02 -3.07 12.30
C GLY A 88 18.55 -1.69 12.00
N ARG A 89 19.18 -1.55 10.82
CA ARG A 89 19.90 -0.39 10.29
C ARG A 89 21.32 -0.23 10.87
N PRO A 90 22.38 -0.36 10.04
CA PRO A 90 23.72 0.00 10.49
C PRO A 90 23.68 1.45 10.99
N SER A 91 24.09 1.65 12.24
CA SER A 91 24.35 2.98 12.76
C SER A 91 25.29 3.67 11.78
N LYS A 92 24.90 4.84 11.28
CA LYS A 92 25.79 5.71 10.54
C LYS A 92 26.88 6.09 11.55
N LYS A 93 27.97 5.32 11.61
CA LYS A 93 29.17 5.71 12.36
C LYS A 93 29.50 7.11 11.84
N MET A 94 29.33 8.12 12.68
CA MET A 94 29.78 9.46 12.39
C MET A 94 31.28 9.33 12.16
N ILE A 95 31.71 9.48 10.91
CA ILE A 95 33.14 9.50 10.59
C ILE A 95 33.70 10.71 11.33
N ASP A 96 34.65 10.47 12.23
CA ASP A 96 35.31 11.52 12.97
C ASP A 96 36.27 12.26 12.03
N LEU A 97 35.77 13.37 11.46
CA LEU A 97 36.47 14.20 10.49
C LEU A 97 37.69 14.92 11.10
N THR A 98 37.82 14.95 12.43
CA THR A 98 39.01 15.49 13.11
C THR A 98 40.26 14.66 12.82
N LYS A 99 40.12 13.40 12.40
CA LYS A 99 41.24 12.52 12.03
C LYS A 99 41.87 12.82 10.66
N TYR A 100 41.31 13.76 9.90
CA TYR A 100 41.78 14.11 8.56
C TYR A 100 42.20 15.59 8.42
N GLN A 101 42.34 16.32 9.53
CA GLN A 101 42.72 17.74 9.52
C GLN A 101 44.23 18.00 9.67
N ASP A 102 45.05 16.96 9.90
CA ASP A 102 46.50 17.08 10.07
C ASP A 102 47.28 16.33 8.97
N ALA A 103 46.98 16.60 7.69
CA ALA A 103 47.75 16.12 6.53
C ALA A 103 48.00 17.24 5.52
#